data_AF-M2Q0F4-F1
#
_entry.id   AF-M2Q0F4-F1
#
_cell.length_a   1.000
_cell.length_b   1.000
_cell.length_c   1.000
_cell.angle_alpha   90.00
_cell.angle_beta   90.00
_cell.angle_gamma   90.00
#
_symmetry.space_group_name_H-M   'P 1'
#
loop_
_entity.id
_entity.type
_entity.pdbx_description
1 polymer ?
#
loop_
_entity_poly.entity_id
_entity_poly.type
_entity_poly.pdbx_seq_one_letter_code
_entity_poly.pdbx_strand_id
1 'polypeptide(L)'
;MNIYHTDNLPSSIGMAIYHYGDEHIRTVISYGEIDQEHGYILTSDQLYYSFDQKNIISLQEITSLTIKKQRNRNDQYIIHSLDDFIIKEDISALFDELKELIRVDIILDMNPWDSIHYYSKIILEDIKEDNYEDIALTSLQEDQIETYREILSGDFTEADYRIEMEFMGDKMMSLVEELEIDSEEIDALEKANNILQQKQSELFNQYQNMYLKNKDQLENIMGFNLDDLENKSPDELNQMVDDLCNKFNLNKESLMKMAQKMSNKKTG
;
A
#
# COMPACT_ATOMS: atom_id res chain seq x y z
N MET A 1 13.59 13.66 15.95
CA MET A 1 13.10 14.92 16.56
C MET A 1 12.97 14.69 18.05
N ASN A 2 13.39 15.64 18.89
CA ASN A 2 13.20 15.55 20.34
C ASN A 2 11.87 16.23 20.69
N ILE A 3 11.05 15.58 21.52
CA ILE A 3 9.72 16.08 21.86
C ILE A 3 9.70 16.43 23.34
N TYR A 4 9.20 17.63 23.62
CA TYR A 4 9.08 18.17 24.96
C TYR A 4 7.65 18.64 25.18
N HIS A 5 7.09 18.34 26.34
CA HIS A 5 5.76 18.83 26.73
C HIS A 5 5.88 20.01 27.69
N THR A 6 4.75 20.67 27.97
CA THR A 6 4.65 21.88 28.80
C THR A 6 5.53 21.88 30.05
N ASP A 7 5.61 20.76 30.76
CA ASP A 7 6.31 20.64 32.04
C ASP A 7 7.85 20.50 31.91
N ASN A 8 8.36 20.27 30.70
CA ASN A 8 9.79 19.98 30.46
C ASN A 8 10.32 20.68 29.20
N LEU A 9 9.91 21.92 28.95
CA LEU A 9 10.38 22.69 27.80
C LEU A 9 11.87 23.04 27.93
N PRO A 10 12.68 22.83 26.88
CA PRO A 10 14.09 23.15 26.89
C PRO A 10 14.30 24.67 26.76
N SER A 11 15.50 25.15 27.08
CA SER A 11 15.84 26.57 26.91
C SER A 11 15.81 27.05 25.45
N SER A 12 15.88 26.13 24.48
CA SER A 12 15.80 26.44 23.04
C SER A 12 14.40 26.89 22.59
N ILE A 13 13.34 26.68 23.38
CA ILE A 13 11.97 27.11 23.04
C ILE A 13 11.88 28.62 22.77
N GLY A 14 12.67 29.44 23.47
CA GLY A 14 12.68 30.88 23.26
C GLY A 14 13.17 31.27 21.86
N MET A 15 14.13 30.52 21.30
CA MET A 15 14.60 30.72 19.93
C MET A 15 13.56 30.25 18.94
N ALA A 16 12.94 29.08 19.16
CA ALA A 16 11.86 28.59 18.32
C ALA A 16 10.69 29.59 18.22
N ILE A 17 10.26 30.18 19.35
CA ILE A 17 9.22 31.22 19.37
C ILE A 17 9.66 32.45 18.57
N TYR A 18 10.92 32.87 18.69
CA TYR A 18 11.45 34.00 17.93
C TYR A 18 11.49 33.72 16.41
N HIS A 19 11.89 32.52 16.00
CA HIS A 19 12.05 32.17 14.59
C HIS A 19 10.70 31.90 13.91
N TYR A 20 9.87 31.05 14.49
CA TYR A 20 8.63 30.59 13.86
C TYR A 20 7.35 30.68 14.68
N GLY A 21 7.45 31.03 15.96
CA GLY A 21 6.29 31.40 16.77
C GLY A 21 5.82 32.86 16.56
N ASP A 22 5.03 33.33 17.53
CA ASP A 22 4.58 34.72 17.65
C ASP A 22 4.56 35.21 19.11
N GLU A 23 4.27 36.50 19.31
CA GLU A 23 4.20 37.13 20.64
C GLU A 23 2.95 36.75 21.46
N HIS A 24 2.00 36.05 20.86
CA HIS A 24 0.74 35.62 21.46
C HIS A 24 0.82 34.24 22.09
N ILE A 25 1.88 33.45 21.83
CA ILE A 25 2.11 32.15 22.48
C ILE A 25 2.20 32.35 24.00
N ARG A 26 1.17 31.91 24.73
CA ARG A 26 1.10 31.94 26.21
C ARG A 26 1.39 30.58 26.84
N THR A 27 0.94 29.51 26.18
CA THR A 27 1.04 28.14 26.67
C THR A 27 1.43 27.25 25.51
N VAL A 28 2.50 26.47 25.70
CA VAL A 28 2.94 25.45 24.75
C VAL A 28 2.50 24.10 25.27
N ILE A 29 1.77 23.33 24.48
CA ILE A 29 1.36 21.95 24.77
C ILE A 29 2.54 21.02 24.51
N SER A 30 3.12 21.12 23.31
CA SER A 30 4.28 20.33 22.91
C SER A 30 5.19 21.13 22.00
N TYR A 31 6.47 20.76 22.03
CA TYR A 31 7.54 21.35 21.25
C TYR A 31 8.38 20.22 20.66
N GLY A 32 8.40 20.12 19.34
CA GLY A 32 9.28 19.21 18.61
C GLY A 32 10.51 19.95 18.10
N GLU A 33 11.68 19.61 18.60
CA GLU A 33 12.96 20.19 18.21
C GLU A 33 13.69 19.27 17.24
N ILE A 34 13.98 19.77 16.04
CA ILE A 34 14.99 19.18 15.15
C ILE A 34 16.32 19.90 15.39
N ASP A 35 16.29 21.23 15.34
CA ASP A 35 17.37 22.11 15.73
C ASP A 35 16.80 23.46 16.23
N GLN A 36 17.65 24.49 16.35
CA GLN A 36 17.25 25.79 16.89
C GLN A 36 16.32 26.60 15.98
N GLU A 37 16.28 26.29 14.67
CA GLU A 37 15.49 27.00 13.66
C GLU A 37 14.40 26.11 13.03
N HIS A 38 14.49 24.78 13.21
CA HIS A 38 13.56 23.81 12.64
C HIS A 38 12.86 22.97 13.71
N GLY A 39 11.55 22.78 13.54
CA GLY A 39 10.70 22.09 14.50
C GLY A 39 9.25 22.57 14.45
N TYR A 40 8.50 22.25 15.51
CA TYR A 40 7.13 22.71 15.70
C TYR A 40 6.86 23.15 17.13
N ILE A 41 5.91 24.06 17.30
CA ILE A 41 5.32 24.47 18.58
C ILE A 41 3.81 24.27 18.44
N LEU A 42 3.24 23.42 19.31
CA LEU A 42 1.81 23.20 19.40
C LEU A 42 1.25 23.97 20.60
N THR A 43 0.21 24.76 20.36
CA THR A 43 -0.60 25.41 21.40
C THR A 43 -2.00 24.81 21.41
N SER A 44 -2.88 25.31 22.27
CA SER A 44 -4.29 24.87 22.33
C SER A 44 -5.11 25.20 21.08
N ASP A 45 -4.62 26.12 20.24
CA ASP A 45 -5.38 26.72 19.14
C ASP A 45 -4.59 26.84 17.83
N GLN A 46 -3.26 26.77 17.89
CA GLN A 46 -2.39 26.91 16.72
C GLN A 46 -1.26 25.89 16.70
N LEU A 47 -0.86 25.52 15.50
CA LEU A 47 0.37 24.80 15.21
C LEU A 47 1.30 25.73 14.45
N TYR A 48 2.44 26.06 15.06
CA TYR A 48 3.52 26.79 14.41
C TYR A 48 4.60 25.79 14.03
N TYR A 49 5.12 25.86 12.82
CA TYR A 49 6.23 24.99 12.45
C TYR A 49 7.18 25.65 11.45
N SER A 50 8.40 25.12 11.43
CA SER A 50 9.48 25.48 10.52
C SER A 50 10.19 24.19 10.12
N PHE A 51 9.82 23.66 8.97
CA PHE A 51 10.53 22.52 8.34
C PHE A 51 11.15 23.04 7.04
N ASP A 52 10.68 22.57 5.88
CA ASP A 52 11.02 23.18 4.58
C ASP A 52 10.59 24.66 4.49
N GLN A 53 9.50 25.03 5.19
CA GLN A 53 8.92 26.38 5.22
C GLN A 53 8.35 26.70 6.59
N LYS A 54 8.29 27.99 6.93
CA LYS A 54 7.58 28.50 8.11
C LYS A 54 6.09 28.64 7.79
N ASN A 55 5.25 28.04 8.61
CA ASN A 55 3.79 28.19 8.53
C ASN A 55 3.16 28.19 9.92
N ILE A 56 1.92 28.67 9.95
CA ILE A 56 1.06 28.69 11.14
C ILE A 56 -0.29 28.16 10.69
N ILE A 57 -0.81 27.16 11.39
CA ILE A 57 -2.10 26.54 11.10
C ILE A 57 -3.00 26.74 12.31
N SER A 58 -4.20 27.29 12.08
CA SER A 58 -5.24 27.30 13.10
C SER A 58 -5.80 25.89 13.24
N LEU A 59 -5.82 25.35 14.46
CA LEU A 59 -6.29 23.98 14.70
C LEU A 59 -7.78 23.82 14.39
N GLN A 60 -8.55 24.90 14.43
CA GLN A 60 -9.96 24.91 14.05
C GLN A 60 -10.18 24.77 12.54
N GLU A 61 -9.15 25.04 11.73
CA GLU A 61 -9.22 24.94 10.26
C GLU A 61 -8.78 23.57 9.77
N ILE A 62 -8.20 22.73 10.64
CA ILE A 62 -7.81 21.37 10.28
C ILE A 62 -9.06 20.50 10.12
N THR A 63 -9.18 19.87 8.96
CA THR A 63 -10.32 19.02 8.59
C THR A 63 -10.00 17.54 8.69
N SER A 64 -8.78 17.15 8.34
CA SER A 64 -8.28 15.79 8.49
C SER A 64 -6.76 15.75 8.50
N LEU A 65 -6.22 14.62 8.95
CA LEU A 65 -4.79 14.32 8.96
C LEU A 65 -4.57 13.11 8.07
N THR A 66 -3.59 13.16 7.18
CA THR A 66 -3.25 12.03 6.31
C THR A 66 -1.78 11.65 6.46
N ILE A 67 -1.50 10.38 6.71
CA ILE A 67 -0.14 9.83 6.61
C ILE A 67 -0.07 9.05 5.30
N LYS A 68 0.71 9.58 4.36
CA LYS A 68 0.97 8.91 3.10
C LYS A 68 2.18 8.01 3.23
N LYS A 69 1.95 6.70 3.15
CA LYS A 69 3.00 5.68 3.21
C LYS A 69 3.25 5.13 1.81
N GLN A 70 4.52 5.01 1.45
CA GLN A 70 4.93 4.42 0.18
C GLN A 70 6.18 3.58 0.37
N ARG A 71 6.19 2.38 -0.21
CA ARG A 71 7.36 1.49 -0.15
C ARG A 71 8.63 2.21 -0.63
N ASN A 72 9.72 1.99 0.11
CA ASN A 72 11.05 2.56 -0.15
C ASN A 72 11.11 4.09 -0.14
N ARG A 73 10.16 4.76 0.52
CA ARG A 73 10.15 6.21 0.71
C ARG A 73 9.83 6.53 2.17
N ASN A 74 10.26 7.71 2.60
CA ASN A 74 9.83 8.25 3.87
C ASN A 74 8.34 8.60 3.81
N ASP A 75 7.66 8.41 4.93
CA ASP A 75 6.28 8.80 5.10
C ASP A 75 6.12 10.31 4.90
N GLN A 76 4.97 10.72 4.35
CA GLN A 76 4.60 12.12 4.25
C GLN A 76 3.39 12.39 5.14
N TYR A 77 3.50 13.41 5.96
CA TYR A 77 2.47 13.84 6.87
C TYR A 77 1.75 15.04 6.25
N ILE A 78 0.45 14.91 6.02
CA ILE A 78 -0.36 15.93 5.35
C ILE A 78 -1.43 16.42 6.31
N ILE A 79 -1.41 17.72 6.59
CA ILE A 79 -2.45 18.40 7.38
C ILE A 79 -3.40 19.07 6.39
N HIS A 80 -4.65 18.59 6.33
CA HIS A 80 -5.67 19.14 5.43
C HIS A 80 -6.41 20.29 6.11
N SER A 81 -6.38 21.46 5.50
CA SER A 81 -7.08 22.66 5.98
C SER A 81 -7.69 23.43 4.80
N LEU A 82 -7.60 24.77 4.79
CA LEU A 82 -7.84 25.55 3.58
C LEU A 82 -6.83 25.22 2.48
N ASP A 83 -5.57 25.00 2.88
CA ASP A 83 -4.49 24.50 2.04
C ASP A 83 -3.95 23.19 2.61
N ASP A 84 -3.36 22.36 1.74
CA ASP A 84 -2.69 21.11 2.13
C ASP A 84 -1.25 21.41 2.53
N PHE A 85 -0.88 21.07 3.76
CA PHE A 85 0.48 21.23 4.26
C PHE A 85 1.18 19.88 4.34
N ILE A 86 2.23 19.71 3.54
CA ILE A 86 2.98 18.45 3.41
C ILE A 86 4.31 18.57 4.17
N ILE A 87 4.53 17.68 5.14
CA ILE A 87 5.71 17.60 6.00
C ILE A 87 6.38 16.25 5.75
N LYS A 88 7.70 16.24 5.52
CA LYS A 88 8.47 15.02 5.19
C LYS A 88 9.27 14.50 6.37
N GLU A 89 9.44 15.34 7.37
CA GLU A 89 10.03 15.03 8.65
C GLU A 89 9.09 14.09 9.41
N ASP A 90 9.67 13.18 10.18
CA ASP A 90 8.88 12.28 11.02
C ASP A 90 8.24 13.06 12.17
N ILE A 91 6.94 13.32 12.02
CA ILE A 91 6.10 14.03 12.99
C ILE A 91 4.94 13.15 13.48
N SER A 92 5.12 11.82 13.49
CA SER A 92 4.14 10.83 13.98
C SER A 92 3.53 11.20 15.33
N ALA A 93 4.37 11.51 16.32
CA ALA A 93 3.91 11.90 17.64
C ALA A 93 3.08 13.21 17.66
N LEU A 94 3.40 14.18 16.79
CA LEU A 94 2.57 15.38 16.63
C LEU A 94 1.20 15.02 16.03
N PHE A 95 1.14 14.09 15.09
CA PHE A 95 -0.12 13.63 14.50
C PHE A 95 -1.01 12.96 15.55
N ASP A 96 -0.44 12.16 16.45
CA ASP A 96 -1.17 11.56 17.58
C ASP A 96 -1.71 12.66 18.54
N GLU A 97 -0.87 13.64 18.89
CA GLU A 97 -1.30 14.79 19.72
C GLU A 97 -2.40 15.61 19.05
N LEU A 98 -2.28 15.86 17.74
CA LEU A 98 -3.28 16.59 16.97
C LEU A 98 -4.59 15.81 16.91
N LYS A 99 -4.55 14.50 16.64
CA LYS A 99 -5.72 13.60 16.65
C LYS A 99 -6.49 13.72 17.96
N GLU A 100 -5.81 13.65 19.10
CA GLU A 100 -6.45 13.77 20.40
C GLU A 100 -7.05 15.17 20.64
N LEU A 101 -6.34 16.21 20.22
CA LEU A 101 -6.71 17.59 20.50
C LEU A 101 -7.86 18.10 19.63
N ILE A 102 -7.84 17.79 18.33
CA ILE A 102 -8.87 18.24 17.36
C ILE A 102 -9.96 17.19 17.13
N ARG A 103 -9.78 15.95 17.62
CA ARG A 103 -10.72 14.83 17.49
C ARG A 103 -11.05 14.50 16.03
N VAL A 104 -10.02 14.43 15.18
CA VAL A 104 -10.13 13.94 13.80
C VAL A 104 -9.37 12.65 13.64
N ASP A 105 -9.82 11.80 12.72
CA ASP A 105 -9.11 10.57 12.40
C ASP A 105 -7.89 10.84 11.52
N ILE A 106 -6.89 9.97 11.68
CA ILE A 106 -5.72 9.92 10.81
C ILE A 106 -6.02 8.96 9.67
N ILE A 107 -6.01 9.47 8.45
CA ILE A 107 -6.20 8.71 7.22
C ILE A 107 -4.85 8.15 6.79
N LEU A 108 -4.75 6.84 6.60
CA LEU A 108 -3.58 6.22 5.97
C LEU A 108 -3.79 6.21 4.44
N ASP A 109 -2.98 6.97 3.70
CA ASP A 109 -2.97 6.98 2.23
C ASP A 109 -1.85 6.07 1.71
N MET A 110 -2.25 4.94 1.14
CA MET A 110 -1.35 3.94 0.56
C MET A 110 -1.89 3.51 -0.80
N ASN A 111 -0.99 3.20 -1.73
CA ASN A 111 -1.44 2.50 -2.93
C ASN A 111 -1.91 1.06 -2.56
N PRO A 112 -2.73 0.40 -3.39
CA PRO A 112 -3.30 -0.89 -3.01
C PRO A 112 -2.27 -1.99 -2.72
N TRP A 113 -1.15 -2.03 -3.45
CA TRP A 113 -0.08 -3.01 -3.20
C TRP A 113 0.62 -2.76 -1.86
N ASP A 114 0.93 -1.49 -1.56
CA ASP A 114 1.52 -1.09 -0.26
C ASP A 114 0.55 -1.30 0.90
N SER A 115 -0.76 -1.13 0.66
CA SER A 115 -1.80 -1.40 1.65
C SER A 115 -1.84 -2.89 1.99
N ILE A 116 -1.82 -3.76 0.98
CA ILE A 116 -1.76 -5.20 1.19
C ILE A 116 -0.50 -5.55 1.98
N HIS A 117 0.67 -5.07 1.56
CA HIS A 117 1.92 -5.33 2.27
C HIS A 117 1.84 -4.92 3.75
N TYR A 118 1.38 -3.70 4.00
CA TYR A 118 1.30 -3.11 5.33
C TYR A 118 0.34 -3.86 6.26
N TYR A 119 -0.92 -4.02 5.84
CA TYR A 119 -1.93 -4.67 6.69
C TYR A 119 -1.68 -6.17 6.84
N SER A 120 -1.20 -6.86 5.79
CA SER A 120 -0.83 -8.28 5.90
C SER A 120 0.25 -8.47 6.97
N LYS A 121 1.22 -7.56 7.04
CA LYS A 121 2.28 -7.63 8.06
C LYS A 121 1.72 -7.46 9.47
N ILE A 122 0.80 -6.52 9.67
CA ILE A 122 0.18 -6.29 10.99
C ILE A 122 -0.63 -7.52 11.41
N ILE A 123 -1.55 -7.98 10.55
CA ILE A 123 -2.41 -9.14 10.81
C ILE A 123 -1.58 -10.37 11.15
N LEU A 124 -0.50 -10.65 10.40
CA LEU A 124 0.34 -11.83 10.67
C LEU A 124 1.12 -11.74 11.99
N GLU A 125 1.56 -10.55 12.40
CA GLU A 125 2.16 -10.37 13.72
C GLU A 125 1.11 -10.49 14.83
N ASP A 126 -0.10 -9.94 14.63
CA ASP A 126 -1.19 -10.01 15.60
C ASP A 126 -1.68 -11.45 15.82
N ILE A 127 -1.76 -12.27 14.76
CA ILE A 127 -2.06 -13.71 14.88
C ILE A 127 -0.98 -14.41 15.71
N LYS A 128 0.29 -14.03 15.55
CA LYS A 128 1.42 -14.65 16.24
C LYS A 128 1.51 -14.21 17.71
N GLU A 129 1.16 -12.96 17.99
CA GLU A 129 1.12 -12.40 19.35
C GLU A 129 -0.16 -12.78 20.11
N ASP A 130 -1.07 -13.54 19.48
CA ASP A 130 -2.36 -13.97 20.05
C ASP A 130 -3.28 -12.78 20.38
N ASN A 131 -3.20 -11.71 19.59
CA ASN A 131 -3.97 -10.46 19.79
C ASN A 131 -5.45 -10.59 19.39
N TYR A 132 -5.80 -11.59 18.58
CA TYR A 132 -7.17 -11.86 18.14
C TYR A 132 -7.98 -12.72 19.12
N GLU A 133 -7.35 -13.21 20.20
CA GLU A 133 -7.89 -14.13 21.22
C GLU A 133 -8.45 -15.45 20.64
N ASP A 134 -8.23 -16.58 21.33
CA ASP A 134 -8.82 -17.88 21.01
C ASP A 134 -8.48 -18.50 19.63
N ILE A 135 -7.41 -18.06 18.97
CA ILE A 135 -6.94 -18.70 17.73
C ILE A 135 -6.09 -19.94 18.05
N ALA A 136 -6.63 -21.12 17.77
CA ALA A 136 -5.87 -22.37 17.82
C ALA A 136 -5.33 -22.71 16.43
N LEU A 137 -4.08 -22.31 16.15
CA LEU A 137 -3.43 -22.61 14.88
C LEU A 137 -3.11 -24.10 14.73
N THR A 138 -3.39 -24.64 13.55
CA THR A 138 -2.84 -25.94 13.13
C THR A 138 -1.40 -25.78 12.68
N SER A 139 -0.60 -26.85 12.71
CA SER A 139 0.80 -26.79 12.20
C SER A 139 0.89 -26.36 10.74
N LEU A 140 -0.14 -26.64 9.93
CA LEU A 140 -0.18 -26.17 8.54
C LEU A 140 -0.34 -24.65 8.47
N GLN A 141 -1.19 -24.06 9.33
CA GLN A 141 -1.41 -22.62 9.40
C GLN A 141 -0.18 -21.90 9.95
N GLU A 142 0.52 -22.48 10.92
CA GLU A 142 1.81 -21.96 11.41
C GLU A 142 2.85 -21.89 10.27
N ASP A 143 2.98 -22.96 9.48
CA ASP A 143 3.89 -22.99 8.33
C ASP A 143 3.48 -21.98 7.24
N GLN A 144 2.17 -21.80 6.99
CA GLN A 144 1.64 -20.80 6.05
C GLN A 144 1.96 -19.38 6.50
N ILE A 145 1.70 -19.05 7.77
CA ILE A 145 1.98 -17.73 8.37
C ILE A 145 3.47 -17.41 8.23
N GLU A 146 4.37 -18.34 8.56
CA GLU A 146 5.81 -18.09 8.44
C GLU A 146 6.22 -17.89 6.98
N THR A 147 5.68 -18.69 6.06
CA THR A 147 5.91 -18.51 4.61
C THR A 147 5.46 -17.12 4.14
N TYR A 148 4.31 -16.63 4.61
CA TYR A 148 3.80 -15.31 4.22
C TYR A 148 4.69 -14.19 4.78
N ARG A 149 5.17 -14.33 6.02
CA ARG A 149 6.13 -13.40 6.63
C ARG A 149 7.45 -13.37 5.89
N GLU A 150 7.97 -14.52 5.44
CA GLU A 150 9.17 -14.60 4.61
C GLU A 150 8.98 -13.86 3.28
N ILE A 151 7.83 -14.05 2.62
CA ILE A 151 7.50 -13.32 1.38
C ILE A 151 7.46 -11.81 1.66
N LEU A 152 6.77 -11.35 2.70
CA LEU A 152 6.68 -9.91 3.02
C LEU A 152 8.03 -9.27 3.38
N SER A 153 8.99 -10.07 3.84
CA SER A 153 10.36 -9.65 4.18
C SER A 153 11.33 -9.70 3.00
N GLY A 154 10.88 -10.22 1.84
CA GLY A 154 11.70 -10.38 0.65
C GLY A 154 12.06 -9.08 -0.05
N ASP A 155 13.25 -9.04 -0.65
CA ASP A 155 13.70 -7.95 -1.51
C ASP A 155 13.23 -8.17 -2.95
N PHE A 156 12.18 -7.47 -3.35
CA PHE A 156 11.60 -7.57 -4.69
C PHE A 156 11.94 -6.38 -5.59
N THR A 157 12.05 -6.65 -6.89
CA THR A 157 11.90 -5.60 -7.90
C THR A 157 10.47 -5.03 -7.87
N GLU A 158 10.25 -3.85 -8.46
CA GLU A 158 8.91 -3.24 -8.53
C GLU A 158 7.88 -4.15 -9.24
N ALA A 159 8.31 -4.89 -10.27
CA ALA A 159 7.44 -5.79 -11.03
C ALA A 159 7.08 -7.04 -10.22
N ASP A 160 8.08 -7.67 -9.60
CA ASP A 160 7.86 -8.87 -8.78
C ASP A 160 7.01 -8.51 -7.55
N TYR A 161 7.27 -7.37 -6.93
CA TYR A 161 6.50 -6.89 -5.78
C TYR A 161 5.00 -6.80 -6.06
N ARG A 162 4.61 -6.19 -7.19
CA ARG A 162 3.19 -6.04 -7.53
C ARG A 162 2.51 -7.40 -7.68
N ILE A 163 3.20 -8.33 -8.33
CA ILE A 163 2.71 -9.70 -8.52
C ILE A 163 2.58 -10.41 -7.17
N GLU A 164 3.61 -10.35 -6.33
CA GLU A 164 3.58 -10.98 -5.01
C GLU A 164 2.52 -10.36 -4.10
N MET A 165 2.30 -9.05 -4.15
CA MET A 165 1.26 -8.39 -3.33
C MET A 165 -0.15 -8.70 -3.84
N GLU A 166 -0.36 -8.85 -5.15
CA GLU A 166 -1.63 -9.35 -5.68
C GLU A 166 -1.92 -10.77 -5.15
N PHE A 167 -0.93 -11.66 -5.20
CA PHE A 167 -1.08 -13.00 -4.63
C PHE A 167 -1.22 -13.00 -3.11
N MET A 168 -0.53 -12.09 -2.42
CA MET A 168 -0.62 -11.96 -0.97
C MET A 168 -2.02 -11.55 -0.54
N GLY A 169 -2.66 -10.63 -1.27
CA GLY A 169 -4.04 -10.22 -1.01
C GLY A 169 -4.98 -11.43 -0.95
N ASP A 170 -4.98 -12.27 -1.99
CA ASP A 170 -5.84 -13.44 -2.06
C ASP A 170 -5.52 -14.50 -0.98
N LYS A 171 -4.22 -14.72 -0.71
CA LYS A 171 -3.76 -15.66 0.34
C LYS A 171 -4.19 -15.20 1.73
N MET A 172 -4.03 -13.92 2.03
CA MET A 172 -4.41 -13.37 3.32
C MET A 172 -5.92 -13.37 3.52
N MET A 173 -6.71 -13.07 2.48
CA MET A 173 -8.17 -13.19 2.58
C MET A 173 -8.59 -14.63 2.87
N SER A 174 -7.97 -15.61 2.20
CA SER A 174 -8.25 -17.04 2.47
C SER A 174 -7.89 -17.43 3.90
N LEU A 175 -6.73 -16.97 4.41
CA LEU A 175 -6.31 -17.24 5.78
C LEU A 175 -7.25 -16.59 6.82
N VAL A 176 -7.64 -15.34 6.59
CA VAL A 176 -8.56 -14.59 7.45
C VAL A 176 -9.92 -15.30 7.52
N GLU A 177 -10.45 -15.74 6.38
CA GLU A 177 -11.70 -16.50 6.31
C GLU A 177 -11.60 -17.85 7.05
N GLU A 178 -10.48 -18.57 6.89
CA GLU A 178 -10.23 -19.84 7.57
C GLU A 178 -10.09 -19.70 9.10
N LEU A 179 -9.53 -18.57 9.56
CA LEU A 179 -9.36 -18.28 10.98
C LEU A 179 -10.59 -17.59 11.59
N GLU A 180 -11.58 -17.22 10.78
CA GLU A 180 -12.80 -16.49 11.18
C GLU A 180 -12.49 -15.20 12.00
N ILE A 181 -11.42 -14.49 11.63
CA ILE A 181 -10.96 -13.27 12.30
C ILE A 181 -11.54 -12.00 11.66
N ASP A 182 -11.76 -10.97 12.48
CA ASP A 182 -12.34 -9.70 12.06
C ASP A 182 -11.63 -8.52 12.76
N SER A 183 -11.18 -7.53 11.98
CA SER A 183 -10.58 -6.28 12.48
C SER A 183 -10.56 -5.17 11.43
N GLU A 184 -10.30 -3.93 11.87
CA GLU A 184 -10.19 -2.77 10.98
C GLU A 184 -9.07 -2.92 9.93
N GLU A 185 -8.00 -3.63 10.26
CA GLU A 185 -6.90 -3.96 9.34
C GLU A 185 -7.36 -4.92 8.24
N ILE A 186 -8.26 -5.86 8.57
CA ILE A 186 -8.83 -6.81 7.61
C ILE A 186 -9.77 -6.08 6.64
N ASP A 187 -10.62 -5.18 7.13
CA ASP A 187 -11.46 -4.33 6.28
C ASP A 187 -10.61 -3.52 5.28
N ALA A 188 -9.50 -2.95 5.76
CA ALA A 188 -8.59 -2.17 4.94
C ALA A 188 -7.85 -3.04 3.90
N LEU A 189 -7.44 -4.25 4.28
CA LEU A 189 -6.86 -5.25 3.40
C LEU A 189 -7.84 -5.68 2.31
N GLU A 190 -9.08 -6.01 2.68
CA GLU A 190 -10.13 -6.44 1.75
C GLU A 190 -10.41 -5.34 0.72
N LYS A 191 -10.55 -4.08 1.18
CA LYS A 191 -10.72 -2.93 0.29
C LYS A 191 -9.57 -2.80 -0.71
N ALA A 192 -8.32 -2.97 -0.26
CA ALA A 192 -7.16 -2.91 -1.14
C ALA A 192 -7.17 -4.05 -2.17
N ASN A 193 -7.49 -5.28 -1.75
CA ASN A 193 -7.56 -6.45 -2.63
C ASN A 193 -8.68 -6.28 -3.68
N ASN A 194 -9.86 -5.82 -3.26
CA ASN A 194 -10.99 -5.54 -4.14
C ASN A 194 -10.64 -4.51 -5.23
N ILE A 195 -9.89 -3.46 -4.89
CA ILE A 195 -9.42 -2.47 -5.88
C ILE A 195 -8.50 -3.12 -6.93
N LEU A 196 -7.61 -4.03 -6.53
CA LEU A 196 -6.71 -4.73 -7.46
C LEU A 196 -7.47 -5.71 -8.35
N GLN A 197 -8.39 -6.50 -7.77
CA GLN A 197 -9.22 -7.43 -8.53
C GLN A 197 -10.13 -6.72 -9.54
N GLN A 198 -10.69 -5.56 -9.18
CA GLN A 198 -11.46 -4.72 -10.11
C GLN A 198 -10.60 -4.22 -11.26
N LYS A 199 -9.40 -3.69 -10.98
CA LYS A 199 -8.46 -3.26 -12.04
C LYS A 199 -8.06 -4.40 -12.97
N GLN A 200 -7.82 -5.60 -12.43
CA GLN A 200 -7.49 -6.77 -13.23
C GLN A 200 -8.67 -7.17 -14.13
N SER A 201 -9.89 -7.16 -13.60
CA SER A 201 -11.12 -7.46 -14.34
C SER A 201 -11.40 -6.44 -15.44
N GLU A 202 -11.22 -5.15 -15.16
CA GLU A 202 -11.37 -4.08 -16.15
C GLU A 202 -10.33 -4.21 -17.27
N LEU A 203 -9.08 -4.47 -16.92
CA LEU A 203 -8.01 -4.66 -17.89
C LEU A 203 -8.27 -5.90 -18.75
N PHE A 204 -8.69 -7.00 -18.14
CA PHE A 204 -9.09 -8.21 -18.86
C PHE A 204 -10.25 -7.93 -19.82
N ASN A 205 -11.30 -7.25 -19.36
CA ASN A 205 -12.44 -6.87 -20.19
C ASN A 205 -12.02 -5.94 -21.34
N GLN A 206 -11.09 -5.02 -21.12
CA GLN A 206 -10.54 -4.18 -22.19
C GLN A 206 -9.79 -4.99 -23.23
N TYR A 207 -8.92 -5.92 -22.81
CA TYR A 207 -8.22 -6.83 -23.72
C TYR A 207 -9.17 -7.76 -24.47
N GLN A 208 -10.17 -8.32 -23.79
CA GLN A 208 -11.20 -9.15 -24.40
C GLN A 208 -12.00 -8.34 -25.43
N ASN A 209 -12.39 -7.11 -25.11
CA ASN A 209 -13.08 -6.23 -26.05
C ASN A 209 -12.19 -5.81 -27.23
N MET A 210 -10.89 -5.59 -27.01
CA MET A 210 -9.94 -5.32 -28.09
C MET A 210 -9.77 -6.54 -28.99
N TYR A 211 -9.65 -7.73 -28.39
CA TYR A 211 -9.59 -9.00 -29.11
C TYR A 211 -10.87 -9.20 -29.94
N LEU A 212 -12.05 -9.05 -29.35
CA LEU A 212 -13.32 -9.20 -30.05
C LEU A 212 -13.49 -8.18 -31.21
N LYS A 213 -13.09 -6.92 -31.00
CA LYS A 213 -13.16 -5.87 -32.04
C LYS A 213 -12.18 -6.10 -33.19
N ASN A 214 -11.04 -6.73 -32.91
CA ASN A 214 -10.00 -7.01 -33.90
C ASN A 214 -9.91 -8.49 -34.23
N LYS A 215 -10.94 -9.29 -33.91
CA LYS A 215 -10.93 -10.75 -34.04
C LYS A 215 -10.55 -11.15 -35.46
N ASP A 216 -11.22 -10.59 -36.47
CA ASP A 216 -10.93 -10.87 -37.87
C ASP A 216 -9.49 -10.47 -38.27
N GLN A 217 -8.97 -9.35 -37.74
CA GLN A 217 -7.60 -8.92 -38.04
C GLN A 217 -6.57 -9.83 -37.38
N LEU A 218 -6.82 -10.23 -36.13
CA LEU A 218 -5.97 -11.15 -35.38
C LEU A 218 -6.03 -12.56 -35.95
N GLU A 219 -7.18 -13.06 -36.38
CA GLU A 219 -7.33 -14.33 -37.10
C GLU A 219 -6.59 -14.31 -38.44
N ASN A 220 -6.67 -13.21 -39.18
CA ASN A 220 -5.91 -13.04 -40.42
C ASN A 220 -4.38 -12.99 -40.17
N ILE A 221 -3.95 -12.34 -39.09
CA ILE A 221 -2.52 -12.25 -38.72
C ILE A 221 -2.01 -13.59 -38.17
N MET A 222 -2.73 -14.22 -37.24
CA MET A 222 -2.36 -15.51 -36.63
C MET A 222 -2.53 -16.67 -37.61
N GLY A 223 -3.42 -16.57 -38.60
CA GLY A 223 -3.66 -17.55 -39.64
C GLY A 223 -4.55 -18.73 -39.23
N PHE A 224 -5.26 -18.63 -38.10
CA PHE A 224 -6.23 -19.62 -37.64
C PHE A 224 -7.25 -18.98 -36.70
N ASN A 225 -8.43 -19.59 -36.61
CA ASN A 225 -9.50 -19.19 -35.70
C ASN A 225 -9.31 -19.89 -34.34
N LEU A 226 -9.44 -19.15 -33.24
CA LEU A 226 -9.35 -19.70 -31.88
C LEU A 226 -10.53 -20.61 -31.54
N ASP A 227 -11.68 -20.43 -32.19
CA ASP A 227 -12.85 -21.30 -32.03
C ASP A 227 -12.62 -22.70 -32.65
N ASP A 228 -11.64 -22.84 -33.55
CA ASP A 228 -11.26 -24.12 -34.16
C ASP A 228 -10.32 -24.95 -33.27
N LEU A 229 -9.89 -24.43 -32.11
CA LEU A 229 -8.93 -25.10 -31.21
C LEU A 229 -9.58 -26.18 -30.34
N GLU A 230 -10.87 -26.06 -30.00
CA GLU A 230 -11.56 -27.00 -29.10
C GLU A 230 -11.69 -28.42 -29.66
N ASN A 231 -11.57 -28.60 -30.99
CA ASN A 231 -11.76 -29.88 -31.67
C ASN A 231 -10.49 -30.41 -32.36
N LYS A 232 -9.32 -29.79 -32.16
CA LYS A 232 -8.07 -30.18 -32.82
C LYS A 232 -7.28 -31.21 -32.02
N SER A 233 -6.64 -32.11 -32.75
CA SER A 233 -5.76 -33.11 -32.16
C SER A 233 -4.47 -32.46 -31.62
N PRO A 234 -3.77 -33.10 -30.64
CA PRO A 234 -2.50 -32.60 -30.10
C PRO A 234 -1.42 -32.34 -31.15
N ASP A 235 -1.42 -33.08 -32.26
CA ASP A 235 -0.48 -32.91 -33.36
C ASP A 235 -0.81 -31.68 -34.22
N GLU A 236 -2.08 -31.39 -34.44
CA GLU A 236 -2.53 -30.18 -35.15
C GLU A 236 -2.31 -28.91 -34.32
N LEU A 237 -2.50 -29.00 -33.00
CA LEU A 237 -2.16 -27.93 -32.06
C LEU A 237 -0.65 -27.64 -32.06
N ASN A 238 0.18 -28.69 -32.11
CA ASN A 238 1.64 -28.53 -32.19
C ASN A 238 2.09 -27.89 -33.52
N GLN A 239 1.46 -28.25 -34.64
CA GLN A 239 1.73 -27.58 -35.93
C GLN A 239 1.31 -26.11 -35.90
N MET A 240 0.18 -25.77 -35.28
CA MET A 240 -0.24 -24.37 -35.12
C MET A 240 0.75 -23.56 -34.26
N VAL A 241 1.29 -24.17 -33.20
CA VAL A 241 2.34 -23.56 -32.39
C VAL A 241 3.62 -23.34 -33.20
N ASP A 242 4.00 -24.30 -34.05
CA ASP A 242 5.17 -24.17 -34.93
C ASP A 242 4.97 -23.09 -35.99
N ASP A 243 3.78 -23.01 -36.59
CA ASP A 243 3.42 -21.97 -37.56
C ASP A 243 3.40 -20.57 -36.93
N LEU A 244 2.88 -20.44 -35.71
CA LEU A 244 2.96 -19.20 -34.93
C LEU A 244 4.40 -18.80 -34.62
N CYS A 245 5.23 -19.76 -34.18
CA CYS A 245 6.64 -19.54 -33.89
C CYS A 245 7.37 -19.03 -35.14
N ASN A 246 7.08 -19.62 -36.30
CA ASN A 246 7.65 -19.21 -37.58
C ASN A 246 7.14 -17.83 -38.05
N LYS A 247 5.84 -17.53 -37.89
CA LYS A 247 5.23 -16.25 -38.32
C LYS A 247 5.71 -15.05 -37.50
N PHE A 248 5.88 -15.24 -36.20
CA PHE A 248 6.27 -14.17 -35.27
C PHE A 248 7.77 -14.18 -34.93
N ASN A 249 8.53 -15.08 -35.56
CA ASN A 249 9.97 -15.24 -35.32
C ASN A 249 10.29 -15.51 -33.83
N LEU A 250 9.43 -16.28 -33.17
CA LEU A 250 9.53 -16.69 -31.77
C LEU A 250 10.05 -18.13 -31.68
N ASN A 251 10.86 -18.43 -30.66
CA ASN A 251 11.26 -19.82 -30.42
C ASN A 251 10.21 -20.53 -29.54
N LYS A 252 9.92 -21.79 -29.87
CA LYS A 252 8.91 -22.65 -29.19
C LYS A 252 9.18 -22.78 -27.69
N GLU A 253 10.46 -22.77 -27.31
CA GLU A 253 10.92 -22.88 -25.92
C GLU A 253 10.53 -21.66 -25.07
N SER A 254 10.61 -20.44 -25.63
CA SER A 254 10.20 -19.20 -24.95
C SER A 254 8.68 -19.14 -24.82
N LEU A 255 7.96 -19.61 -25.84
CA LEU A 255 6.51 -19.67 -25.84
C LEU A 255 5.99 -20.70 -24.81
N MET A 256 6.64 -21.86 -24.70
CA MET A 256 6.36 -22.85 -23.66
C MET A 256 6.73 -22.35 -22.25
N LYS A 257 7.85 -21.62 -22.08
CA LYS A 257 8.20 -21.01 -20.79
C LYS A 257 7.17 -19.98 -20.34
N MET A 258 6.60 -19.19 -21.25
CA MET A 258 5.51 -18.26 -20.94
C MET A 258 4.21 -19.01 -20.58
N ALA A 259 3.87 -20.06 -21.33
CA ALA A 259 2.69 -20.87 -21.07
C ALA A 259 2.76 -21.60 -19.72
N GLN A 260 3.92 -22.18 -19.37
CA GLN A 260 4.15 -22.81 -18.05
C GLN A 260 4.05 -21.80 -16.91
N LYS A 261 4.59 -20.59 -17.09
CA LYS A 261 4.42 -19.52 -16.10
C LYS A 261 2.95 -19.11 -15.91
N MET A 262 2.14 -19.25 -16.94
CA MET A 262 0.70 -18.94 -16.89
C MET A 262 -0.17 -20.11 -16.39
N SER A 263 0.22 -21.37 -16.61
CA SER A 263 -0.56 -22.54 -16.15
C SER A 263 -0.44 -22.79 -14.65
N ASN A 264 0.71 -22.45 -14.04
CA ASN A 264 0.88 -22.49 -12.58
C ASN A 264 -0.01 -21.47 -11.84
N LYS A 265 -0.74 -20.62 -12.57
CA LYS A 265 -1.73 -19.65 -12.05
C LYS A 265 -3.15 -20.23 -11.91
N LYS A 266 -3.39 -21.49 -12.31
CA LYS A 266 -4.72 -22.14 -12.25
C LYS A 266 -4.86 -23.25 -11.20
N THR A 267 -3.81 -23.54 -10.44
CA THR A 267 -3.83 -24.57 -9.38
C THR A 267 -3.23 -24.08 -8.06
N GLY A 268 -3.29 -22.77 -7.80
CA GLY A 268 -3.05 -22.17 -6.49
C GLY A 268 -4.33 -21.52 -6.03
#